data_AF-A0A947BT84-F1
#
_entry.id   AF-A0A947BT84-F1
#
_cell.length_a   1.000
_cell.length_b   1.000
_cell.length_c   1.000
_cell.angle_alpha   90.00
_cell.angle_beta   90.00
_cell.angle_gamma   90.00
#
_symmetry.space_group_name_H-M   'P 1'
#
loop_
_entity.id
_entity.type
_entity.pdbx_description
1 polymer ?
#
loop_
_entity_poly.entity_id
_entity_poly.type
_entity_poly.pdbx_seq_one_letter_code
_entity_poly.pdbx_strand_id
1 'polypeptide(L)'
;MNDSGKQDSVDTAGKDFIRTIVTEDLASGKHAEIVTRFPPEPNGYLHIGHVMSICLNFGIADEFGGRCNLRFDDTNPLKEDQDFVDSIEADIRWLGFDWEDRLFHASDYFEDFYNCAVKLIEDGKAYV
;
A
#
# COMPACT_ATOMS: atom_id res chain seq x y z
N MET A 1 14.62 7.30 -44.29
CA MET A 1 13.69 6.36 -43.65
C MET A 1 13.36 6.95 -42.29
N ASN A 2 12.22 7.62 -42.18
CA ASN A 2 11.76 8.21 -40.93
C ASN A 2 10.94 7.15 -40.19
N ASP A 3 11.51 6.57 -39.15
CA ASP A 3 10.76 5.80 -38.16
C ASP A 3 10.35 6.77 -37.05
N SER A 4 9.18 7.39 -37.25
CA SER A 4 8.56 8.22 -36.23
C SER A 4 7.99 7.31 -35.16
N GLY A 5 8.70 7.22 -34.03
CA GLY A 5 8.24 6.55 -32.81
C GLY A 5 6.83 7.02 -32.46
N LYS A 6 5.89 6.09 -32.53
CA LYS A 6 4.54 6.26 -32.01
C LYS A 6 4.67 6.46 -30.51
N GLN A 7 4.44 7.68 -30.04
CA GLN A 7 4.07 7.87 -28.64
C GLN A 7 2.70 7.24 -28.48
N ASP A 8 2.65 6.06 -27.86
CA ASP A 8 1.41 5.48 -27.39
C ASP A 8 0.88 6.40 -26.29
N SER A 9 -0.01 7.32 -26.66
CA SER A 9 -0.73 8.16 -25.71
C SER A 9 -1.51 7.23 -24.80
N VAL A 10 -1.16 7.18 -23.52
CA VAL A 10 -1.85 6.25 -22.64
C VAL A 10 -3.27 6.73 -22.40
N ASP A 11 -4.24 5.91 -22.76
CA ASP A 11 -5.65 6.23 -22.61
C ASP A 11 -6.04 6.22 -21.13
N THR A 12 -6.32 7.41 -20.62
CA THR A 12 -6.75 7.68 -19.24
C THR A 12 -8.22 8.10 -19.18
N ALA A 13 -8.93 8.12 -20.32
CA ALA A 13 -10.33 8.52 -20.36
C ALA A 13 -11.20 7.55 -19.54
N GLY A 14 -11.90 8.07 -18.53
CA GLY A 14 -12.78 7.27 -17.65
C GLY A 14 -12.08 6.59 -16.46
N LYS A 15 -10.78 6.80 -16.26
CA LYS A 15 -10.06 6.35 -15.06
C LYS A 15 -10.06 7.44 -13.98
N ASP A 16 -9.99 7.04 -12.71
CA ASP A 16 -9.76 8.01 -11.63
C ASP A 16 -8.32 8.56 -11.65
N PHE A 17 -8.10 9.65 -10.90
CA PHE A 17 -6.82 10.36 -10.89
C PHE A 17 -5.64 9.53 -10.40
N ILE A 18 -5.85 8.50 -9.56
CA ILE A 18 -4.77 7.66 -9.03
C ILE A 18 -4.27 6.75 -10.15
N ARG A 19 -5.18 6.12 -10.90
CA ARG A 19 -4.84 5.30 -12.06
C ARG A 19 -4.13 6.12 -13.15
N THR A 20 -4.52 7.39 -13.35
CA THR A 20 -3.79 8.31 -14.22
C THR A 20 -2.35 8.51 -13.76
N ILE A 21 -2.12 8.82 -12.48
CA ILE A 21 -0.77 9.00 -11.93
C ILE A 21 0.07 7.72 -12.07
N VAL A 22 -0.49 6.56 -11.69
CA VAL A 22 0.19 5.26 -11.82
C VAL A 22 0.61 5.01 -13.27
N THR A 23 -0.28 5.29 -14.20
CA THR A 23 -0.04 5.11 -15.63
C THR A 23 1.10 5.99 -16.14
N GLU A 24 1.10 7.27 -15.76
CA GLU A 24 2.14 8.23 -16.15
C GLU A 24 3.50 7.89 -15.52
N ASP A 25 3.52 7.48 -14.26
CA ASP A 25 4.73 7.09 -13.54
C ASP A 25 5.37 5.83 -14.14
N LEU A 26 4.56 4.85 -14.58
CA LEU A 26 5.05 3.67 -15.30
C LEU A 26 5.54 4.02 -16.70
N ALA A 27 4.79 4.82 -17.46
CA ALA A 27 5.17 5.21 -18.81
C ALA A 27 6.46 6.05 -18.86
N SER A 28 6.68 6.89 -17.85
CA SER A 28 7.91 7.67 -17.70
C SER A 28 9.10 6.85 -17.17
N GLY A 29 8.86 5.62 -16.69
CA GLY A 29 9.87 4.77 -16.07
C GLY A 29 10.31 5.25 -14.67
N LYS A 30 9.54 6.14 -14.03
CA LYS A 30 9.81 6.62 -12.66
C LYS A 30 9.74 5.47 -11.66
N HIS A 31 8.82 4.54 -11.87
CA HIS A 31 8.70 3.31 -11.11
C HIS A 31 8.76 2.10 -12.04
N ALA A 32 9.53 1.07 -11.66
CA ALA A 32 9.64 -0.17 -12.44
C ALA A 32 8.42 -1.09 -12.25
N GLU A 33 7.78 -1.02 -11.10
CA GLU A 33 6.59 -1.77 -10.73
C GLU A 33 5.73 -0.96 -9.75
N ILE A 34 4.47 -1.35 -9.62
CA ILE A 34 3.55 -0.75 -8.64
C ILE A 34 3.47 -1.64 -7.40
N VAL A 35 3.71 -1.03 -6.24
CA VAL A 35 3.52 -1.68 -4.94
C VAL A 35 2.58 -0.82 -4.11
N THR A 36 1.39 -1.34 -3.80
CA THR A 36 0.39 -0.70 -2.95
C THR A 36 0.33 -1.36 -1.57
N ARG A 37 -0.43 -0.78 -0.64
CA ARG A 37 -0.71 -1.43 0.65
C ARG A 37 -2.07 -1.05 1.21
N PHE A 38 -2.74 -2.00 1.85
CA PHE A 38 -3.87 -1.73 2.73
C PHE A 38 -3.41 -1.89 4.19
N PRO A 39 -3.31 -0.80 4.97
CA PRO A 39 -2.75 -0.87 6.32
C PRO A 39 -3.76 -0.50 7.42
N PRO A 40 -4.67 -1.42 7.78
CA PRO A 40 -5.58 -1.19 8.89
C PRO A 40 -4.82 -1.26 10.23
N GLU A 41 -5.26 -0.47 11.20
CA GLU A 41 -4.93 -0.71 12.61
C GLU A 41 -5.76 -1.93 13.10
N PRO A 42 -5.16 -2.95 13.74
CA PRO A 42 -5.91 -4.12 14.20
C PRO A 42 -6.61 -3.86 15.55
N ASN A 43 -7.45 -2.82 15.60
CA ASN A 43 -8.17 -2.38 16.82
C ASN A 43 -9.69 -2.27 16.66
N GLY A 44 -10.23 -2.80 15.56
CA GLY A 44 -11.65 -2.83 15.26
C GLY A 44 -11.97 -3.64 14.00
N TYR A 45 -13.23 -4.06 13.87
CA TYR A 45 -13.70 -4.75 12.68
C TYR A 45 -13.80 -3.83 11.48
N LEU A 46 -13.61 -4.39 10.28
CA LEU A 46 -13.79 -3.61 9.07
C LEU A 46 -15.28 -3.27 8.85
N HIS A 47 -15.52 -2.13 8.21
CA HIS A 47 -16.85 -1.69 7.78
C HIS A 47 -16.82 -1.29 6.31
N ILE A 48 -17.97 -1.00 5.72
CA ILE A 48 -18.11 -0.68 4.29
C ILE A 48 -17.18 0.44 3.79
N GLY A 49 -16.81 1.40 4.65
CA GLY A 49 -15.83 2.44 4.30
C GLY A 49 -14.44 1.89 3.93
N HIS A 50 -14.03 0.77 4.54
CA HIS A 50 -12.74 0.14 4.24
C HIS A 50 -12.74 -0.57 2.89
N VAL A 51 -13.90 -1.04 2.43
CA VAL A 51 -14.03 -1.72 1.13
C VAL A 51 -13.53 -0.84 -0.02
N MET A 52 -13.77 0.47 0.04
CA MET A 52 -13.24 1.40 -0.97
C MET A 52 -11.71 1.39 -1.01
N SER A 53 -11.06 1.42 0.15
CA SER A 53 -9.60 1.38 0.25
C SER A 53 -9.02 0.02 -0.16
N ILE A 54 -9.68 -1.08 0.21
CA ILE A 54 -9.29 -2.44 -0.19
C ILE A 54 -9.35 -2.59 -1.71
N CYS A 55 -10.51 -2.33 -2.30
CA CYS A 55 -10.71 -2.44 -3.75
C CYS A 55 -9.76 -1.52 -4.54
N LEU A 56 -9.45 -0.34 -4.00
CA LEU A 56 -8.51 0.57 -4.63
C LEU A 56 -7.07 0.03 -4.59
N ASN A 57 -6.57 -0.36 -3.41
CA ASN A 57 -5.17 -0.77 -3.26
C ASN A 57 -4.90 -2.12 -3.95
N PHE A 58 -5.72 -3.13 -3.68
CA PHE A 58 -5.57 -4.43 -4.30
C PHE A 58 -5.92 -4.39 -5.79
N GLY A 59 -6.96 -3.65 -6.18
CA GLY A 59 -7.34 -3.51 -7.58
C GLY A 59 -6.29 -2.81 -8.44
N ILE A 60 -5.65 -1.75 -7.92
CA ILE A 60 -4.54 -1.11 -8.64
C ILE A 60 -3.34 -2.05 -8.77
N ALA A 61 -3.01 -2.82 -7.74
CA ALA A 61 -1.93 -3.79 -7.86
C ALA A 61 -2.24 -4.83 -8.95
N ASP A 62 -3.44 -5.41 -8.95
CA ASP A 62 -3.86 -6.42 -9.93
C ASP A 62 -3.89 -5.85 -11.36
N GLU A 63 -4.52 -4.69 -11.57
CA GLU A 63 -4.66 -4.04 -12.88
C GLU A 63 -3.32 -3.76 -13.58
N PHE A 64 -2.28 -3.45 -12.80
CA PHE A 64 -0.96 -3.07 -13.31
C PHE A 64 0.08 -4.18 -13.15
N GLY A 65 -0.32 -5.40 -12.77
CA GLY A 65 0.60 -6.53 -12.55
C GLY A 65 1.62 -6.28 -11.44
N GLY A 66 1.25 -5.43 -10.48
CA GLY A 66 2.02 -5.07 -9.30
C GLY A 66 1.72 -5.98 -8.12
N ARG A 67 2.05 -5.50 -6.92
CA ARG A 67 1.86 -6.24 -5.66
C ARG A 67 1.17 -5.36 -4.62
N CYS A 68 0.27 -5.94 -3.84
CA CYS A 68 -0.33 -5.27 -2.69
C CYS A 68 0.12 -5.97 -1.40
N ASN A 69 0.53 -5.17 -0.43
CA ASN A 69 0.87 -5.63 0.92
C ASN A 69 -0.36 -5.47 1.84
N LEU A 70 -0.69 -6.50 2.62
CA LEU A 70 -1.48 -6.32 3.83
C LEU A 70 -0.51 -6.00 4.96
N ARG A 71 -0.67 -4.84 5.60
CA ARG A 71 0.21 -4.44 6.70
C ARG A 71 -0.58 -3.98 7.91
N PHE A 72 -0.55 -4.73 9.01
CA PHE A 72 -1.13 -4.21 10.24
C PHE A 72 -0.33 -3.00 10.73
N ASP A 73 -1.01 -1.87 10.94
CA ASP A 73 -0.40 -0.67 11.54
C ASP A 73 -0.48 -0.77 13.07
N ASP A 74 0.24 -1.76 13.59
CA ASP A 74 0.21 -2.24 14.97
C ASP A 74 1.24 -1.52 15.86
N THR A 75 1.15 -0.20 15.88
CA THR A 75 2.04 0.66 16.68
C THR A 75 1.49 1.00 18.06
N ASN A 76 0.29 0.52 18.40
CA ASN A 76 -0.42 0.83 19.63
C ASN A 76 -0.69 -0.45 20.47
N PRO A 77 0.22 -0.82 21.39
CA PRO A 77 0.17 -2.11 22.08
C PRO A 77 -1.03 -2.28 23.03
N LEU A 78 -1.83 -1.23 23.26
CA LEU A 78 -2.98 -1.27 24.17
C LEU A 78 -4.32 -1.59 23.49
N LYS A 79 -4.37 -1.54 22.16
CA LYS A 79 -5.64 -1.63 21.41
C LYS A 79 -5.68 -2.78 20.42
N GLU A 80 -4.64 -3.58 20.36
CA GLU A 80 -4.46 -4.61 19.34
C GLU A 80 -4.97 -5.94 19.89
N ASP A 81 -5.83 -6.59 19.11
CA ASP A 81 -6.40 -7.91 19.43
C ASP A 81 -6.23 -8.83 18.22
N GLN A 82 -5.84 -10.08 18.49
CA GLN A 82 -5.74 -11.13 17.47
C GLN A 82 -7.09 -11.36 16.77
N ASP A 83 -8.21 -11.16 17.47
CA ASP A 83 -9.55 -11.28 16.87
C ASP A 83 -9.76 -10.26 15.73
N PHE A 84 -9.23 -9.04 15.87
CA PHE A 84 -9.30 -8.04 14.80
C PHE A 84 -8.40 -8.41 13.63
N VAL A 85 -7.20 -8.93 13.89
CA VAL A 85 -6.29 -9.44 12.85
C VAL A 85 -6.99 -10.52 12.02
N ASP A 86 -7.53 -11.52 12.69
CA ASP A 86 -8.18 -12.67 12.04
C ASP A 86 -9.40 -12.23 11.23
N SER A 87 -10.22 -11.33 11.77
CA SER A 87 -11.40 -10.79 11.06
C SER A 87 -11.01 -9.94 9.85
N ILE A 88 -9.98 -9.10 9.95
CA ILE A 88 -9.50 -8.27 8.84
C ILE A 88 -9.03 -9.16 7.70
N GLU A 89 -8.22 -10.17 7.99
CA GLU A 89 -7.75 -11.13 7.00
C GLU A 89 -8.91 -11.87 6.31
N ALA A 90 -9.89 -12.33 7.11
CA ALA A 90 -11.05 -13.04 6.60
C ALA A 90 -11.91 -12.16 5.67
N ASP A 91 -12.13 -10.89 6.03
CA ASP A 91 -12.92 -9.95 5.23
C ASP A 91 -12.25 -9.63 3.88
N ILE A 92 -10.92 -9.43 3.87
CA ILE A 92 -10.19 -9.17 2.62
C ILE A 92 -10.25 -10.39 1.69
N ARG A 93 -10.05 -11.60 2.23
CA ARG A 93 -10.19 -12.86 1.47
C ARG A 93 -11.63 -13.07 0.99
N TRP A 94 -12.63 -12.72 1.81
CA TRP A 94 -14.04 -12.80 1.44
C TRP A 94 -14.40 -11.87 0.28
N LEU A 95 -13.77 -10.69 0.22
CA LEU A 95 -13.88 -9.76 -0.92
C LEU A 95 -13.16 -10.27 -2.20
N GLY A 96 -12.43 -11.38 -2.11
CA GLY A 96 -11.74 -12.01 -3.24
C GLY A 96 -10.33 -11.50 -3.50
N PHE A 97 -9.74 -10.76 -2.56
CA PHE A 97 -8.35 -10.29 -2.66
C PHE A 97 -7.41 -11.18 -1.86
N ASP A 98 -6.14 -11.23 -2.29
CA ASP A 98 -5.08 -11.98 -1.62
C ASP A 98 -3.80 -11.15 -1.61
N TRP A 99 -3.03 -11.30 -0.53
CA TRP A 99 -1.72 -10.65 -0.36
C TRP A 99 -0.56 -11.65 -0.47
N GLU A 100 -0.82 -12.90 -0.84
CA GLU A 100 0.17 -13.98 -0.91
C GLU A 100 0.99 -14.09 0.39
N ASP A 101 2.31 -13.96 0.31
CA ASP A 101 3.25 -13.99 1.42
C ASP A 101 3.56 -12.59 1.99
N ARG A 102 2.84 -11.55 1.56
CA ARG A 102 3.11 -10.13 1.87
C ARG A 102 2.26 -9.62 3.04
N LEU A 103 2.22 -10.40 4.11
CA LEU A 103 1.70 -9.96 5.38
C LEU A 103 2.83 -9.32 6.19
N PHE A 104 2.62 -8.09 6.64
CA PHE A 104 3.61 -7.34 7.40
C PHE A 104 3.01 -6.73 8.66
N HIS A 105 3.85 -6.48 9.66
CA HIS A 105 3.51 -5.76 10.87
C HIS A 105 4.38 -4.50 10.96
N ALA A 106 3.79 -3.36 11.32
CA ALA A 106 4.54 -2.13 11.54
C ALA A 106 5.48 -2.28 12.75
N SER A 107 5.08 -3.05 13.76
CA SER A 107 5.86 -3.36 14.95
C SER A 107 7.18 -4.09 14.67
N ASP A 108 7.24 -4.93 13.63
CA ASP A 108 8.47 -5.61 13.20
C ASP A 108 9.58 -4.62 12.78
N TYR A 109 9.21 -3.40 12.41
CA TYR A 109 10.14 -2.34 11.98
C TYR A 109 10.53 -1.38 13.10
N PHE A 110 10.16 -1.62 14.36
CA PHE A 110 10.46 -0.69 15.46
C PHE A 110 11.94 -0.40 15.65
N GLU A 111 12.82 -1.40 15.46
CA GLU A 111 14.26 -1.18 15.53
C GLU A 111 14.74 -0.24 14.40
N ASP A 112 14.21 -0.39 13.18
CA ASP A 112 14.52 0.50 12.06
C ASP A 112 14.01 1.92 12.34
N PHE A 113 12.79 2.06 12.89
CA PHE A 113 12.21 3.36 13.24
C PHE A 113 13.00 4.04 14.36
N TYR A 114 13.42 3.29 15.37
CA TYR A 114 14.28 3.78 16.44
C TYR A 114 15.63 4.29 15.90
N ASN A 115 16.29 3.51 15.05
CA ASN A 115 17.55 3.91 14.44
C ASN A 115 17.40 5.15 13.55
N CYS A 116 16.28 5.27 12.83
CA CYS A 116 15.94 6.50 12.10
C CYS A 116 15.74 7.69 13.05
N ALA A 117 15.07 7.51 14.18
CA ALA A 117 14.87 8.56 15.18
C ALA A 117 16.20 9.03 15.79
N VAL A 118 17.10 8.09 16.15
CA VAL A 118 18.46 8.41 16.61
C VAL A 118 19.20 9.24 15.56
N LYS A 119 19.18 8.82 14.30
CA LYS A 119 19.79 9.56 13.20
C LYS A 119 19.22 10.98 13.06
N LEU A 120 17.90 11.14 13.21
CA LEU A 120 17.27 12.46 13.16
C LEU A 120 17.72 13.37 14.32
N ILE A 121 17.96 12.81 15.51
CA ILE A 121 18.50 13.55 16.66
C ILE A 121 19.96 13.97 16.40
N GLU A 122 20.79 13.04 15.90
CA GLU A 122 22.19 13.31 15.55
C GLU A 122 22.33 14.40 14.46
N ASP A 123 21.42 14.39 13.48
CA ASP A 123 21.33 15.40 12.42
C ASP A 123 20.76 16.75 12.91
N GLY A 124 20.35 16.87 14.18
CA GLY A 124 19.71 18.07 14.74
C GLY A 124 18.30 18.34 14.18
N LYS A 125 17.62 17.30 13.67
CA LYS A 125 16.27 17.36 13.08
C LYS A 125 15.18 16.85 14.03
N ALA A 126 15.55 16.34 15.20
CA ALA A 126 14.65 15.94 16.27
C ALA A 126 15.26 16.27 17.64
N TYR A 127 14.42 16.41 18.66
CA TYR A 127 14.80 16.66 20.05
C TYR A 127 13.85 15.89 20.99
N VAL A 128 14.22 15.79 22.27
CA VAL A 128 13.40 15.16 23.33
C VAL A 128 12.33 16.12 23.83
#